data_AF-A0A9P9HD55-F1
#
_entry.id   AF-A0A9P9HD55-F1
#
_cell.length_a   1.000
_cell.length_b   1.000
_cell.length_c   1.000
_cell.angle_alpha   90.00
_cell.angle_beta   90.00
_cell.angle_gamma   90.00
#
_symmetry.space_group_name_H-M   'P 1'
#
loop_
_entity.id
_entity.type
_entity.pdbx_description
1 polymer ?
#
loop_
_entity_poly.entity_id
_entity_poly.type
_entity_poly.pdbx_seq_one_letter_code
_entity_poly.pdbx_strand_id
1 'polypeptide(L)'
;MTKAIKENRHTENWPQGFASIRSISVGIETDQRSWNDESVHRDGRDFAALLYIPNLESIYFNDLHYDRDEEDDEDFDMSDHYDFPYRTSSVKHLFIDGASGFSTDLYQGIAGVSENLESVVLRVGTEFGQDLDDVDAFVGWLATENAATLQKLIIYNPGGMHGYRCTNYRPEELERFGNKLRLFTMAASDIELDGLYQLQSDPNAEQLAEYVSEAFPASTEAIYIWGRSDEFVDGSKPNGIPTNTLDSALASLIESGVYENLKVIYLADVEKRHAQDDREIALERSIDAGLKKLILQKSVAAGCKTGVHVCTLMNRDDGGYWRNFPAKPDRFDLKTGPCGERPTSWRLNLQTGEWGPDCEGCGECKDCLVVYPAELWKSGRS
;
A
#
# COMPACT_ATOMS: atom_id res chain seq x y z
N MET A 1 21.31 19.88 -6.36
CA MET A 1 21.80 18.47 -6.46
C MET A 1 21.66 17.95 -7.88
N THR A 2 20.48 18.05 -8.47
CA THR A 2 20.14 17.70 -9.86
C THR A 2 21.15 18.19 -10.90
N LYS A 3 21.52 19.48 -10.86
CA LYS A 3 22.56 20.04 -11.76
C LYS A 3 23.89 19.30 -11.68
N ALA A 4 24.36 19.00 -10.47
CA ALA A 4 25.60 18.27 -10.26
C ALA A 4 25.49 16.82 -10.75
N ILE A 5 24.34 16.15 -10.54
CA ILE A 5 24.10 14.80 -11.07
C ILE A 5 24.16 14.82 -12.60
N LYS A 6 23.43 15.74 -13.25
CA LYS A 6 23.41 15.88 -14.71
C LYS A 6 24.82 16.11 -15.28
N GLU A 7 25.62 16.99 -14.67
CA GLU A 7 27.00 17.25 -15.08
C GLU A 7 27.92 16.02 -14.92
N ASN A 8 27.79 15.28 -13.82
CA ASN A 8 28.64 14.11 -13.55
C ASN A 8 28.23 12.87 -14.36
N ARG A 9 26.94 12.71 -14.70
CA ARG A 9 26.46 11.64 -15.60
C ARG A 9 27.20 11.64 -16.93
N HIS A 10 27.37 12.80 -17.56
CA HIS A 10 28.02 12.90 -18.87
C HIS A 10 29.52 12.57 -18.85
N THR A 11 30.16 12.64 -17.69
CA THR A 11 31.62 12.45 -17.56
C THR A 11 31.98 11.10 -16.95
N GLU A 12 31.00 10.34 -16.46
CA GLU A 12 31.13 9.08 -15.69
C GLU A 12 32.07 9.17 -14.46
N ASN A 13 32.53 10.38 -14.12
CA ASN A 13 33.49 10.63 -13.05
C ASN A 13 32.77 11.14 -11.81
N TRP A 14 32.13 10.22 -11.09
CA TRP A 14 31.38 10.56 -9.89
C TRP A 14 32.31 10.94 -8.74
N PRO A 15 32.08 12.10 -8.08
CA PRO A 15 32.80 12.45 -6.87
C PRO A 15 32.59 11.40 -5.79
N GLN A 16 33.64 11.09 -5.02
CA GLN A 16 33.61 10.05 -3.98
C GLN A 16 32.43 10.21 -3.01
N GLY A 17 32.05 11.45 -2.70
CA GLY A 17 30.86 11.76 -1.89
C GLY A 17 29.59 11.16 -2.49
N PHE A 18 29.28 11.44 -3.76
CA PHE A 18 28.09 10.90 -4.44
C PHE A 18 28.17 9.38 -4.59
N ALA A 19 29.32 8.83 -4.97
CA ALA A 19 29.49 7.39 -5.13
C ALA A 19 29.37 6.59 -3.82
N SER A 20 29.50 7.25 -2.67
CA SER A 20 29.33 6.65 -1.33
C SER A 20 27.88 6.65 -0.84
N ILE A 21 26.99 7.38 -1.50
CA ILE A 21 25.57 7.44 -1.13
C ILE A 21 24.94 6.06 -1.40
N ARG A 22 24.18 5.55 -0.43
CA ARG A 22 23.41 4.29 -0.53
C ARG A 22 21.91 4.51 -0.39
N SER A 23 21.51 5.56 0.32
CA SER A 23 20.11 5.90 0.53
C SER A 23 19.93 7.41 0.54
N ILE A 24 18.83 7.87 -0.05
CA ILE A 24 18.40 9.26 -0.07
C ILE A 24 16.93 9.34 0.32
N SER A 25 16.58 10.36 1.10
CA SER A 25 15.20 10.73 1.39
C SER A 25 15.00 12.20 1.04
N VAL A 26 14.03 12.50 0.19
CA VAL A 26 13.71 13.86 -0.27
C VAL A 26 12.37 14.30 0.30
N GLY A 27 12.31 15.53 0.82
CA GLY A 27 11.08 16.13 1.30
C GLY A 27 10.63 15.67 2.68
N ILE A 28 11.55 15.28 3.56
CA ILE A 28 11.24 15.01 4.98
C ILE A 28 10.92 16.34 5.67
N GLU A 29 9.70 16.45 6.21
CA GLU A 29 9.29 17.59 7.02
C GLU A 29 10.02 17.60 8.37
N THR A 30 10.52 18.76 8.78
CA THR A 30 11.33 18.91 10.01
C THR A 30 10.70 19.84 11.05
N ASP A 31 9.72 20.62 10.64
CA ASP A 31 8.98 21.58 11.44
C ASP A 31 7.55 21.13 11.73
N GLN A 32 7.04 21.52 12.89
CA GLN A 32 5.62 21.37 13.25
C GLN A 32 4.74 22.52 12.72
N ARG A 33 5.30 23.41 11.89
CA ARG A 33 4.60 24.64 11.49
C ARG A 33 3.83 24.40 10.20
N SER A 34 2.51 24.51 10.36
CA SER A 34 1.48 24.68 9.34
C SER A 34 1.37 23.57 8.29
N TRP A 35 0.41 22.68 8.52
CA TRP A 35 -0.32 21.90 7.51
C TRP A 35 -1.13 22.79 6.52
N ASN A 36 -0.71 24.05 6.35
CA ASN A 36 -1.39 25.10 5.58
C ASN A 36 -0.50 25.70 4.48
N ASP A 37 0.77 25.27 4.36
CA ASP A 37 1.53 25.57 3.14
C ASP A 37 1.19 24.50 2.11
N GLU A 38 0.78 24.94 0.92
CA GLU A 38 0.55 24.10 -0.25
C GLU A 38 1.73 23.12 -0.40
N SER A 39 1.45 21.83 -0.55
CA SER A 39 2.50 20.83 -0.80
C SER A 39 3.36 21.32 -1.96
N VAL A 40 4.66 21.48 -1.73
CA VAL A 40 5.56 21.90 -2.80
C VAL A 40 5.69 20.71 -3.74
N HIS A 41 4.86 20.68 -4.78
CA HIS A 41 4.94 19.71 -5.87
C HIS A 41 6.40 19.62 -6.34
N ARG A 42 6.97 18.40 -6.31
CA ARG A 42 8.36 18.16 -6.70
C ARG A 42 8.40 17.54 -8.08
N ASP A 43 9.16 18.19 -8.94
CA ASP A 43 9.30 17.85 -10.35
C ASP A 43 9.91 16.45 -10.54
N GLY A 44 9.29 15.64 -11.41
CA GLY A 44 9.78 14.31 -11.80
C GLY A 44 11.21 14.30 -12.35
N ARG A 45 11.73 15.42 -12.87
CA ARG A 45 13.13 15.56 -13.33
C ARG A 45 14.12 15.46 -12.18
N ASP A 46 13.75 15.91 -10.99
CA ASP A 46 14.60 15.77 -9.81
C ASP A 46 14.62 14.31 -9.34
N PHE A 47 13.47 13.63 -9.37
CA PHE A 47 13.37 12.20 -9.10
C PHE A 47 14.20 11.38 -10.09
N ALA A 48 14.03 11.60 -11.40
CA ALA A 48 14.76 10.90 -12.45
C ALA A 48 16.28 11.07 -12.33
N ALA A 49 16.74 12.27 -11.95
CA ALA A 49 18.16 12.53 -11.75
C ALA A 49 18.78 11.68 -10.63
N LEU A 50 18.06 11.44 -9.53
CA LEU A 50 18.58 10.63 -8.41
C LEU A 50 18.92 9.21 -8.84
N LEU A 51 18.18 8.65 -9.79
CA LEU A 51 18.34 7.28 -10.26
C LEU A 51 19.66 7.04 -11.01
N TYR A 52 20.35 8.10 -11.45
CA TYR A 52 21.69 8.03 -12.03
C TYR A 52 22.83 7.94 -11.00
N ILE A 53 22.55 8.20 -9.71
CA ILE A 53 23.59 8.16 -8.67
C ILE A 53 24.09 6.72 -8.53
N PRO A 54 25.40 6.47 -8.70
CA PRO A 54 25.94 5.12 -8.68
C PRO A 54 25.87 4.53 -7.27
N ASN A 55 25.45 3.27 -7.19
CA ASN A 55 25.29 2.51 -5.95
C ASN A 55 24.20 3.04 -5.01
N LEU A 56 23.31 3.93 -5.47
CA LEU A 56 22.12 4.28 -4.71
C LEU A 56 21.19 3.06 -4.66
N GLU A 57 20.89 2.56 -3.47
CA GLU A 57 20.08 1.35 -3.26
C GLU A 57 18.65 1.71 -2.85
N SER A 58 18.45 2.81 -2.10
CA SER A 58 17.14 3.18 -1.57
C SER A 58 16.79 4.65 -1.81
N ILE A 59 15.60 4.90 -2.32
CA ILE A 59 15.04 6.25 -2.49
C ILE A 59 13.72 6.35 -1.74
N TYR A 60 13.60 7.37 -0.89
CA TYR A 60 12.33 7.94 -0.48
C TYR A 60 12.15 9.29 -1.16
N PHE A 61 11.00 9.53 -1.78
CA PHE A 61 10.71 10.78 -2.47
C PHE A 61 9.28 11.24 -2.16
N ASN A 62 9.15 12.40 -1.51
CA ASN A 62 7.87 12.99 -1.13
C ASN A 62 7.35 14.00 -2.16
N ASP A 63 6.04 14.10 -2.31
CA ASP A 63 5.28 14.97 -3.20
C ASP A 63 5.73 14.89 -4.66
N LEU A 64 5.94 13.67 -5.18
CA LEU A 64 6.23 13.47 -6.60
C LEU A 64 5.00 13.85 -7.42
N HIS A 65 5.10 14.94 -8.18
CA HIS A 65 4.01 15.43 -9.01
C HIS A 65 4.43 15.54 -10.47
N TYR A 66 3.48 15.24 -11.35
CA TYR A 66 3.62 15.43 -12.78
C TYR A 66 2.72 16.58 -13.23
N ASP A 67 3.33 17.67 -13.69
CA ASP A 67 2.63 18.78 -14.34
C ASP A 67 2.47 18.39 -15.81
N ARG A 68 1.23 18.03 -16.21
CA ARG A 68 0.89 17.83 -17.62
C ARG A 68 0.64 19.20 -18.22
N ASP A 69 1.59 19.74 -18.96
CA ASP A 69 1.32 20.95 -19.74
C ASP A 69 0.21 20.61 -20.77
N GLU A 70 -0.83 21.44 -20.85
CA GLU A 70 -2.03 21.24 -21.70
C GLU A 70 -1.73 21.17 -23.23
N GLU A 71 -0.46 21.28 -23.62
CA GLU A 71 0.03 21.25 -25.01
C GLU A 71 0.73 19.93 -25.40
N ASP A 72 0.66 18.89 -24.57
CA ASP A 72 1.27 17.59 -24.89
C ASP A 72 0.45 16.83 -25.95
N ASP A 73 0.96 16.81 -27.20
CA ASP A 73 0.46 16.06 -28.35
C ASP A 73 0.25 14.56 -28.02
N GLU A 74 -0.74 13.91 -28.66
CA GLU A 74 -1.08 12.49 -28.49
C GLU A 74 0.06 11.48 -28.78
N ASP A 75 1.20 11.95 -29.32
CA ASP A 75 2.40 11.16 -29.65
C ASP A 75 3.58 11.40 -28.67
N PHE A 76 3.36 12.04 -27.51
CA PHE A 76 4.43 12.42 -26.57
C PHE A 76 4.90 11.26 -25.68
N ASP A 77 6.11 10.75 -25.93
CA ASP A 77 6.74 9.75 -25.08
C ASP A 77 7.32 10.40 -23.81
N MET A 78 6.58 10.26 -22.71
CA MET A 78 6.93 10.74 -21.38
C MET A 78 8.27 10.18 -20.86
N SER A 79 8.67 9.00 -21.33
CA SER A 79 9.95 8.39 -20.95
C SER A 79 11.15 9.19 -21.44
N ASP A 80 11.06 9.73 -22.66
CA ASP A 80 12.06 10.58 -23.28
C ASP A 80 12.10 11.96 -22.62
N HIS A 81 10.98 12.45 -22.08
CA HIS A 81 10.91 13.75 -21.42
C HIS A 81 11.75 13.82 -20.13
N TYR A 82 11.70 12.77 -19.32
CA TYR A 82 12.41 12.71 -18.03
C TYR A 82 13.81 12.10 -18.12
N ASP A 83 14.13 11.45 -19.24
CA ASP A 83 15.44 10.83 -19.50
C ASP A 83 15.77 9.82 -18.38
N PHE A 84 14.83 8.90 -18.11
CA PHE A 84 14.97 7.88 -17.07
C PHE A 84 16.14 6.92 -17.39
N PRO A 85 16.93 6.51 -16.39
CA PRO A 85 18.05 5.58 -16.56
C PRO A 85 17.58 4.13 -16.71
N TYR A 86 16.85 3.81 -17.77
CA TYR A 86 16.30 2.47 -18.00
C TYR A 86 17.33 1.37 -17.76
N ARG A 87 16.99 0.44 -16.86
CA ARG A 87 17.77 -0.76 -16.51
C ARG A 87 19.20 -0.51 -16.03
N THR A 88 19.55 0.74 -15.75
CA THR A 88 20.92 1.12 -15.34
C THR A 88 20.98 1.63 -13.91
N SER A 89 19.83 1.95 -13.29
CA SER A 89 19.80 2.34 -11.89
C SER A 89 20.16 1.17 -10.98
N SER A 90 20.91 1.44 -9.92
CA SER A 90 21.23 0.46 -8.87
C SER A 90 20.15 0.35 -7.80
N VAL A 91 19.06 1.12 -7.91
CA VAL A 91 18.02 1.19 -6.89
C VAL A 91 17.31 -0.15 -6.75
N LYS A 92 17.08 -0.52 -5.49
CA LYS A 92 16.38 -1.73 -5.06
C LYS A 92 15.11 -1.42 -4.27
N HIS A 93 15.11 -0.31 -3.54
CA HIS A 93 14.01 0.07 -2.67
C HIS A 93 13.51 1.46 -3.05
N LEU A 94 12.27 1.52 -3.54
CA LEU A 94 11.63 2.75 -3.94
C LEU A 94 10.42 3.03 -3.04
N PHE A 95 10.39 4.19 -2.41
CA PHE A 95 9.25 4.70 -1.66
C PHE A 95 8.86 6.04 -2.25
N ILE A 96 7.70 6.10 -2.90
CA ILE A 96 7.11 7.32 -3.43
C ILE A 96 5.97 7.72 -2.51
N ASP A 97 6.09 8.91 -1.91
CA ASP A 97 5.10 9.50 -1.02
C ASP A 97 4.47 10.74 -1.67
N GLY A 98 3.18 10.97 -1.43
CA GLY A 98 2.45 12.12 -1.96
C GLY A 98 2.39 12.13 -3.49
N ALA A 99 2.42 10.95 -4.11
CA ALA A 99 2.37 10.83 -5.57
C ALA A 99 1.03 11.36 -6.12
N SER A 100 1.09 12.18 -7.17
CA SER A 100 -0.11 12.67 -7.87
C SER A 100 0.15 12.95 -9.35
N GLY A 101 -0.89 12.82 -10.18
CA GLY A 101 -0.86 13.18 -11.61
C GLY A 101 -0.15 12.16 -12.51
N PHE A 102 -0.02 10.90 -12.09
CA PHE A 102 0.74 9.91 -12.84
C PHE A 102 0.00 9.45 -14.10
N SER A 103 0.77 9.20 -15.17
CA SER A 103 0.29 8.56 -16.39
C SER A 103 0.84 7.14 -16.51
N THR A 104 0.23 6.34 -17.39
CA THR A 104 0.70 4.99 -17.72
C THR A 104 2.18 4.97 -18.14
N ASP A 105 2.64 5.95 -18.92
CA ASP A 105 4.04 6.02 -19.37
C ASP A 105 5.01 6.36 -18.23
N LEU A 106 4.59 7.20 -17.28
CA LEU A 106 5.39 7.49 -16.09
C LEU A 106 5.54 6.24 -15.23
N TYR A 107 4.48 5.46 -15.05
CA TYR A 107 4.55 4.17 -14.37
C TYR A 107 5.51 3.20 -15.06
N GLN A 108 5.45 3.11 -16.40
CA GLN A 108 6.39 2.30 -17.19
C GLN A 108 7.82 2.79 -16.98
N GLY A 109 8.04 4.10 -17.02
CA GLY A 109 9.34 4.72 -16.76
C GLY A 109 9.89 4.32 -15.41
N ILE A 110 9.12 4.54 -14.34
CA ILE A 110 9.49 4.21 -12.96
C ILE A 110 9.77 2.71 -12.81
N ALA A 111 8.94 1.84 -13.36
CA ALA A 111 9.13 0.39 -13.27
C ALA A 111 10.39 -0.08 -14.02
N GLY A 112 10.74 0.57 -15.14
CA GLY A 112 11.85 0.20 -16.01
C GLY A 112 13.23 0.73 -15.60
N VAL A 113 13.33 1.55 -14.55
CA VAL A 113 14.61 2.21 -14.18
C VAL A 113 15.67 1.24 -13.63
N SER A 114 15.22 0.13 -13.02
CA SER A 114 16.10 -0.87 -12.42
C SER A 114 15.50 -2.26 -12.65
N GLU A 115 16.34 -3.23 -12.99
CA GLU A 115 16.00 -4.66 -13.05
C GLU A 115 16.21 -5.35 -11.68
N ASN A 116 16.53 -4.58 -10.64
CA ASN A 116 16.86 -5.08 -9.30
C ASN A 116 15.90 -4.54 -8.23
N LEU A 117 14.71 -4.06 -8.60
CA LEU A 117 13.75 -3.59 -7.59
C LEU A 117 13.32 -4.77 -6.72
N GLU A 118 13.58 -4.66 -5.41
CA GLU A 118 13.22 -5.62 -4.38
C GLU A 118 11.99 -5.14 -3.58
N SER A 119 11.78 -3.83 -3.46
CA SER A 119 10.57 -3.28 -2.85
C SER A 119 10.11 -1.97 -3.48
N VAL A 120 8.81 -1.87 -3.74
CA VAL A 120 8.15 -0.62 -4.14
C VAL A 120 7.07 -0.28 -3.13
N VAL A 121 7.06 0.96 -2.69
CA VAL A 121 6.04 1.55 -1.82
C VAL A 121 5.46 2.78 -2.50
N LEU A 122 4.14 2.83 -2.61
CA LEU A 122 3.39 3.97 -3.10
C LEU A 122 2.46 4.45 -1.99
N ARG A 123 2.53 5.72 -1.63
CA ARG A 123 1.65 6.33 -0.63
C ARG A 123 0.93 7.54 -1.24
N VAL A 124 -0.40 7.54 -1.20
CA VAL A 124 -1.18 8.73 -1.58
C VAL A 124 -1.10 9.77 -0.46
N GLY A 125 -1.00 11.04 -0.85
CA GLY A 125 -0.95 12.17 0.08
C GLY A 125 -2.19 12.25 0.96
N THR A 126 -3.37 12.00 0.38
CA THR A 126 -4.63 11.93 1.12
C THR A 126 -5.46 10.72 0.69
N GLU A 127 -6.20 10.13 1.63
CA GLU A 127 -7.05 8.97 1.34
C GLU A 127 -8.31 9.30 0.50
N PHE A 128 -8.67 10.58 0.42
CA PHE A 128 -9.87 11.05 -0.27
C PHE A 128 -9.57 11.88 -1.53
N GLY A 129 -8.30 12.21 -1.78
CA GLY A 129 -7.86 12.82 -3.03
C GLY A 129 -7.72 11.72 -4.08
N GLN A 130 -8.45 11.83 -5.19
CA GLN A 130 -8.24 10.99 -6.37
C GLN A 130 -6.94 11.44 -7.04
N ASP A 131 -5.82 11.01 -6.49
CA ASP A 131 -4.51 11.56 -6.85
C ASP A 131 -3.81 10.69 -7.92
N LEU A 132 -4.20 9.41 -8.05
CA LEU A 132 -3.54 8.44 -8.94
C LEU A 132 -4.55 7.52 -9.66
N ASP A 133 -4.55 7.61 -10.99
CA ASP A 133 -5.26 6.69 -11.88
C ASP A 133 -4.31 5.62 -12.46
N ASP A 134 -4.87 4.62 -13.15
CA ASP A 134 -4.18 3.52 -13.85
C ASP A 134 -3.13 2.76 -13.00
N VAL A 135 -3.39 2.59 -11.71
CA VAL A 135 -2.46 1.93 -10.77
C VAL A 135 -2.25 0.46 -11.12
N ASP A 136 -3.22 -0.20 -11.74
CA ASP A 136 -3.11 -1.56 -12.29
C ASP A 136 -2.03 -1.64 -13.39
N ALA A 137 -1.94 -0.61 -14.24
CA ALA A 137 -0.88 -0.51 -15.24
C ALA A 137 0.50 -0.47 -14.57
N PHE A 138 0.65 0.23 -13.44
CA PHE A 138 1.92 0.25 -12.70
C PHE A 138 2.31 -1.14 -12.18
N VAL A 139 1.36 -1.85 -11.59
CA VAL A 139 1.60 -3.23 -11.11
C VAL A 139 1.96 -4.14 -12.28
N GLY A 140 1.27 -4.02 -13.41
CA GLY A 140 1.57 -4.74 -14.65
C GLY A 140 2.98 -4.47 -15.19
N TRP A 141 3.43 -3.21 -15.18
CA TRP A 141 4.79 -2.84 -15.58
C TRP A 141 5.84 -3.35 -14.59
N LEU A 142 5.58 -3.28 -13.28
CA LEU A 142 6.46 -3.86 -12.26
C LEU A 142 6.58 -5.38 -12.43
N ALA A 143 5.50 -6.08 -12.75
CA ALA A 143 5.56 -7.50 -13.04
C ALA A 143 6.41 -7.78 -14.30
N THR A 144 6.25 -6.96 -15.33
CA THR A 144 7.00 -7.13 -16.59
C THR A 144 8.51 -6.91 -16.39
N GLU A 145 8.91 -5.85 -15.71
CA GLU A 145 10.31 -5.46 -15.58
C GLU A 145 11.01 -6.10 -14.36
N ASN A 146 10.26 -6.46 -13.30
CA ASN A 146 10.82 -6.85 -12.00
C ASN A 146 10.21 -8.12 -11.37
N ALA A 147 9.49 -8.96 -12.13
CA ALA A 147 8.93 -10.23 -11.60
C ALA A 147 9.96 -11.12 -10.89
N ALA A 148 11.23 -11.11 -11.33
CA ALA A 148 12.27 -11.97 -10.78
C ALA A 148 12.90 -11.44 -9.47
N THR A 149 12.65 -10.18 -9.11
CA THR A 149 13.34 -9.49 -8.00
C THR A 149 12.40 -8.90 -6.97
N LEU A 150 11.20 -8.44 -7.37
CA LEU A 150 10.30 -7.73 -6.49
C LEU A 150 9.74 -8.66 -5.40
N GLN A 151 9.99 -8.28 -4.15
CA GLN A 151 9.57 -9.04 -2.97
C GLN A 151 8.45 -8.33 -2.20
N LYS A 152 8.34 -7.00 -2.34
CA LYS A 152 7.37 -6.18 -1.60
C LYS A 152 6.71 -5.16 -2.52
N LEU A 153 5.38 -5.15 -2.55
CA LEU A 153 4.55 -4.17 -3.23
C LEU A 153 3.54 -3.60 -2.23
N ILE A 154 3.82 -2.41 -1.70
CA ILE A 154 3.04 -1.84 -0.59
C ILE A 154 2.40 -0.53 -1.02
N ILE A 155 1.10 -0.42 -0.77
CA ILE A 155 0.28 0.73 -1.05
C ILE A 155 -0.30 1.24 0.27
N TYR A 156 0.09 2.47 0.64
CA TYR A 156 -0.45 3.19 1.79
C TYR A 156 -1.44 4.26 1.34
N ASN A 157 -2.42 4.57 2.21
CA ASN A 157 -3.56 5.43 1.90
C ASN A 157 -4.23 5.10 0.55
N PRO A 158 -4.52 3.82 0.29
CA PRO A 158 -4.88 3.36 -1.05
C PRO A 158 -6.27 3.81 -1.55
N GLY A 159 -7.09 4.46 -0.71
CA GLY A 159 -8.43 4.94 -1.10
C GLY A 159 -8.43 6.05 -2.16
N GLY A 160 -7.31 6.76 -2.34
CA GLY A 160 -7.13 7.78 -3.37
C GLY A 160 -6.61 7.26 -4.71
N MET A 161 -6.59 5.94 -4.89
CA MET A 161 -6.07 5.27 -6.08
C MET A 161 -7.17 4.62 -6.89
N HIS A 162 -7.02 4.62 -8.22
CA HIS A 162 -7.90 3.93 -9.14
C HIS A 162 -7.12 3.25 -10.26
N GLY A 163 -7.71 2.19 -10.79
CA GLY A 163 -7.24 1.46 -11.96
C GLY A 163 -8.43 0.93 -12.77
N TYR A 164 -8.17 0.00 -13.69
CA TYR A 164 -9.18 -0.51 -14.61
C TYR A 164 -10.39 -1.16 -13.88
N ARG A 165 -11.60 -0.69 -14.21
CA ARG A 165 -12.89 -1.12 -13.58
C ARG A 165 -12.99 -0.83 -12.08
N CYS A 166 -12.47 0.30 -11.64
CA CYS A 166 -12.59 0.78 -10.26
C CYS A 166 -11.83 -0.07 -9.23
N THR A 167 -10.93 -0.96 -9.66
CA THR A 167 -9.99 -1.66 -8.77
C THR A 167 -8.69 -0.87 -8.63
N ASN A 168 -7.93 -1.00 -7.55
CA ASN A 168 -6.55 -0.49 -7.56
C ASN A 168 -5.68 -1.33 -8.48
N TYR A 169 -5.77 -2.65 -8.32
CA TYR A 169 -5.16 -3.67 -9.18
C TYR A 169 -5.76 -5.04 -8.82
N ARG A 170 -5.65 -6.03 -9.70
CA ARG A 170 -6.34 -7.32 -9.55
C ARG A 170 -5.46 -8.41 -8.96
N PRO A 171 -6.03 -9.41 -8.27
CA PRO A 171 -5.27 -10.58 -7.84
C PRO A 171 -4.53 -11.28 -8.99
N GLU A 172 -5.12 -11.38 -10.18
CA GLU A 172 -4.49 -12.00 -11.36
C GLU A 172 -3.17 -11.33 -11.79
N GLU A 173 -2.99 -10.05 -11.46
CA GLU A 173 -1.76 -9.32 -11.78
C GLU A 173 -0.60 -9.70 -10.87
N LEU A 174 -0.91 -10.22 -9.67
CA LEU A 174 0.12 -10.67 -8.73
C LEU A 174 0.76 -12.00 -9.14
N GLU A 175 0.02 -12.89 -9.82
CA GLU A 175 0.54 -14.17 -10.32
C GLU A 175 1.80 -13.97 -11.19
N ARG A 176 1.86 -12.85 -11.92
CA ARG A 176 2.97 -12.52 -12.82
C ARG A 176 4.31 -12.32 -12.10
N PHE A 177 4.32 -12.07 -10.79
CA PHE A 177 5.54 -12.00 -9.97
C PHE A 177 6.10 -13.39 -9.59
N GLY A 178 5.47 -14.47 -10.04
CA GLY A 178 5.91 -15.84 -9.85
C GLY A 178 6.13 -16.18 -8.37
N ASN A 179 7.37 -16.52 -8.00
CA ASN A 179 7.72 -16.98 -6.66
C ASN A 179 8.59 -15.97 -5.88
N LYS A 180 8.45 -14.67 -6.17
CA LYS A 180 9.30 -13.63 -5.58
C LYS A 180 8.55 -12.70 -4.64
N LEU A 181 7.34 -12.29 -5.01
CA LEU A 181 6.52 -11.40 -4.20
C LEU A 181 6.07 -12.11 -2.92
N ARG A 182 6.39 -11.52 -1.77
CA ARG A 182 6.16 -12.10 -0.44
C ARG A 182 5.21 -11.26 0.42
N LEU A 183 5.22 -9.95 0.21
CA LEU A 183 4.42 -8.99 0.97
C LEU A 183 3.73 -8.03 0.03
N PHE A 184 2.40 -7.96 0.10
CA PHE A 184 1.63 -7.01 -0.69
C PHE A 184 0.38 -6.48 0.04
N THR A 185 -0.15 -5.38 -0.47
CA THR A 185 -1.35 -4.69 0.06
C THR A 185 -2.48 -4.68 -0.98
N MET A 186 -3.68 -5.17 -0.67
CA MET A 186 -4.76 -5.31 -1.65
C MET A 186 -6.11 -4.87 -1.09
N ALA A 187 -6.99 -4.29 -1.90
CA ALA A 187 -8.32 -3.95 -1.43
C ALA A 187 -9.17 -5.22 -1.25
N ALA A 188 -10.00 -5.26 -0.22
CA ALA A 188 -11.01 -6.29 -0.05
C ALA A 188 -11.96 -6.33 -1.26
N SER A 189 -12.33 -5.16 -1.76
CA SER A 189 -13.23 -4.97 -2.89
C SER A 189 -12.59 -5.43 -4.21
N ASP A 190 -11.28 -5.28 -4.41
CA ASP A 190 -10.54 -5.81 -5.58
C ASP A 190 -10.61 -7.34 -5.66
N ILE A 191 -10.46 -8.03 -4.52
CA ILE A 191 -10.54 -9.49 -4.44
C ILE A 191 -11.94 -9.97 -4.83
N GLU A 192 -12.97 -9.35 -4.27
CA GLU A 192 -14.37 -9.72 -4.50
C GLU A 192 -14.81 -9.38 -5.93
N LEU A 193 -14.41 -8.21 -6.45
CA LEU A 193 -14.79 -7.74 -7.77
C LEU A 193 -14.12 -8.55 -8.88
N ASP A 194 -12.83 -8.88 -8.75
CA ASP A 194 -12.18 -9.74 -9.75
C ASP A 194 -12.77 -11.14 -9.70
N GLY A 195 -13.03 -11.70 -8.51
CA GLY A 195 -13.76 -12.95 -8.36
C GLY A 195 -15.12 -12.94 -9.07
N LEU A 196 -15.90 -11.87 -8.92
CA LEU A 196 -17.18 -11.68 -9.62
C LEU A 196 -17.01 -11.68 -11.15
N TYR A 197 -16.00 -10.98 -11.67
CA TYR A 197 -15.77 -10.90 -13.11
C TYR A 197 -15.28 -12.21 -13.71
N GLN A 198 -14.36 -12.91 -13.04
CA GLN A 198 -13.79 -14.16 -13.51
C GLN A 198 -14.83 -15.29 -13.45
N LEU A 199 -15.64 -15.34 -12.39
CA LEU A 199 -16.68 -16.36 -12.20
C LEU A 199 -18.02 -16.01 -12.87
N GLN A 200 -18.12 -14.82 -13.48
CA GLN A 200 -19.32 -14.30 -14.15
C GLN A 200 -20.60 -14.38 -13.27
N SER A 201 -20.44 -14.37 -11.95
CA SER A 201 -21.51 -14.53 -10.96
C SER A 201 -21.03 -14.12 -9.57
N ASP A 202 -21.95 -13.74 -8.68
CA ASP A 202 -21.62 -13.39 -7.29
C ASP A 202 -20.98 -14.61 -6.59
N PRO A 203 -19.68 -14.56 -6.26
CA PRO A 203 -18.98 -15.74 -5.78
C PRO A 203 -19.42 -16.06 -4.35
N ASN A 204 -19.67 -17.34 -4.08
CA ASN A 204 -19.74 -17.80 -2.70
C ASN A 204 -18.32 -17.91 -2.10
N ALA A 205 -18.26 -18.18 -0.79
CA ALA A 205 -16.99 -18.25 -0.07
C ALA A 205 -16.02 -19.33 -0.59
N GLU A 206 -16.53 -20.49 -1.02
CA GLU A 206 -15.69 -21.57 -1.54
C GLU A 206 -15.12 -21.20 -2.91
N GLN A 207 -15.94 -20.63 -3.79
CA GLN A 207 -15.52 -20.17 -5.12
C GLN A 207 -14.50 -19.04 -5.02
N LEU A 208 -14.72 -18.08 -4.10
CA LEU A 208 -13.77 -17.00 -3.87
C LEU A 208 -12.45 -17.53 -3.29
N ALA A 209 -12.49 -18.50 -2.38
CA ALA A 209 -11.29 -19.13 -1.84
C ALA A 209 -10.50 -19.89 -2.90
N GLU A 210 -11.18 -20.64 -3.77
CA GLU A 210 -10.57 -21.37 -4.90
C GLU A 210 -9.87 -20.38 -5.86
N TYR A 211 -10.57 -19.33 -6.27
CA TYR A 211 -9.99 -18.29 -7.11
C TYR A 211 -8.76 -17.62 -6.47
N VAL A 212 -8.86 -17.20 -5.20
CA VAL A 212 -7.73 -16.57 -4.49
C VAL A 212 -6.58 -17.55 -4.28
N SER A 213 -6.83 -18.86 -4.19
CA SER A 213 -5.79 -19.88 -4.05
C SER A 213 -4.90 -20.05 -5.28
N GLU A 214 -5.38 -19.62 -6.44
CA GLU A 214 -4.64 -19.65 -7.71
C GLU A 214 -4.03 -18.28 -8.04
N ALA A 215 -4.63 -17.18 -7.56
CA ALA A 215 -4.25 -15.84 -7.97
C ALA A 215 -3.02 -15.27 -7.23
N PHE A 216 -2.81 -15.59 -5.94
CA PHE A 216 -1.66 -15.04 -5.22
C PHE A 216 -0.37 -15.85 -5.45
N PRO A 217 0.80 -15.20 -5.42
CA PRO A 217 2.09 -15.87 -5.49
C PRO A 217 2.27 -16.96 -4.43
N ALA A 218 2.82 -18.12 -4.80
CA ALA A 218 3.13 -19.19 -3.84
C ALA A 218 4.17 -18.78 -2.77
N SER A 219 4.96 -17.74 -3.05
CA SER A 219 5.90 -17.13 -2.11
C SER A 219 5.26 -16.20 -1.09
N THR A 220 3.94 -16.01 -1.10
CA THR A 220 3.25 -15.10 -0.20
C THR A 220 3.50 -15.44 1.27
N GLU A 221 4.04 -14.49 2.01
CA GLU A 221 4.30 -14.57 3.45
C GLU A 221 3.37 -13.64 4.24
N ALA A 222 3.00 -12.48 3.68
CA ALA A 222 2.16 -11.50 4.35
C ALA A 222 1.22 -10.78 3.37
N ILE A 223 -0.02 -10.58 3.80
CA ILE A 223 -1.04 -9.88 3.03
C ILE A 223 -1.65 -8.79 3.92
N TYR A 224 -1.66 -7.56 3.44
CA TYR A 224 -2.41 -6.48 4.08
C TYR A 224 -3.67 -6.19 3.25
N ILE A 225 -4.84 -6.50 3.80
CA ILE A 225 -6.11 -6.26 3.13
C ILE A 225 -6.79 -5.06 3.79
N TRP A 226 -7.29 -4.15 2.97
CA TRP A 226 -7.89 -2.89 3.40
C TRP A 226 -9.23 -2.63 2.70
N GLY A 227 -9.96 -1.61 3.15
CA GLY A 227 -11.21 -1.19 2.52
C GLY A 227 -12.41 -2.06 2.91
N ARG A 228 -13.56 -1.76 2.32
CA ARG A 228 -14.82 -2.45 2.63
C ARG A 228 -15.01 -3.70 1.76
N SER A 229 -15.46 -4.79 2.38
CA SER A 229 -15.88 -6.01 1.67
C SER A 229 -17.40 -5.98 1.45
N ASP A 230 -17.85 -5.10 0.55
CA ASP A 230 -19.24 -4.94 0.07
C ASP A 230 -19.42 -3.70 -0.83
N GLU A 231 -18.34 -3.01 -1.19
CA GLU A 231 -18.37 -1.70 -1.85
C GLU A 231 -19.09 -1.70 -3.22
N PHE A 232 -19.16 -2.87 -3.88
CA PHE A 232 -19.81 -3.05 -5.18
C PHE A 232 -21.24 -3.60 -5.12
N VAL A 233 -21.84 -3.70 -3.93
CA VAL A 233 -23.27 -4.03 -3.81
C VAL A 233 -24.09 -2.85 -4.32
N ASP A 234 -24.53 -2.93 -5.57
CA ASP A 234 -25.57 -2.06 -6.12
C ASP A 234 -26.76 -2.07 -5.15
N GLY A 235 -27.02 -0.93 -4.51
CA GLY A 235 -28.07 -0.75 -3.50
C GLY A 235 -29.48 -1.06 -4.01
N SER A 236 -29.64 -1.38 -5.30
CA SER A 236 -30.87 -1.87 -5.90
C SER A 236 -31.05 -3.40 -5.89
N LYS A 237 -30.00 -4.19 -5.58
CA LYS A 237 -30.10 -5.65 -5.44
C LYS A 237 -30.13 -6.08 -3.96
N PRO A 238 -31.18 -6.78 -3.50
CA PRO A 238 -31.27 -7.26 -2.11
C PRO A 238 -30.30 -8.42 -1.78
N ASN A 239 -29.45 -8.81 -2.74
CA ASN A 239 -28.54 -9.96 -2.67
C ASN A 239 -27.07 -9.51 -2.87
N GLY A 240 -26.64 -8.46 -2.16
CA GLY A 240 -25.22 -8.12 -2.10
C GLY A 240 -24.37 -9.29 -1.60
N ILE A 241 -23.08 -9.27 -1.94
CA ILE A 241 -22.11 -10.22 -1.39
C ILE A 241 -22.27 -10.23 0.14
N PRO A 242 -22.58 -11.38 0.75
CA PRO A 242 -22.71 -11.46 2.18
C PRO A 242 -21.43 -10.94 2.84
N THR A 243 -21.55 -10.10 3.86
CA THR A 243 -20.43 -9.51 4.63
C THR A 243 -19.49 -10.57 5.26
N ASN A 244 -19.84 -11.86 5.16
CA ASN A 244 -19.04 -12.99 5.63
C ASN A 244 -18.32 -13.76 4.51
N THR A 245 -18.46 -13.36 3.24
CA THR A 245 -17.89 -14.09 2.09
C THR A 245 -16.38 -14.01 2.15
N LEU A 246 -15.82 -12.79 2.27
CA LEU A 246 -14.39 -12.59 2.47
C LEU A 246 -13.86 -13.33 3.71
N ASP A 247 -14.52 -13.20 4.87
CA ASP A 247 -14.10 -13.90 6.10
C ASP A 247 -14.06 -15.43 5.92
N SER A 248 -15.07 -15.99 5.26
CA SER A 248 -15.17 -17.43 5.03
C SER A 248 -14.17 -17.91 3.97
N ALA A 249 -13.90 -17.08 2.95
CA ALA A 249 -12.94 -17.38 1.91
C ALA A 249 -11.51 -17.36 2.45
N LEU A 250 -11.14 -16.33 3.22
CA LEU A 250 -9.85 -16.23 3.89
C LEU A 250 -9.65 -17.36 4.90
N ALA A 251 -10.67 -17.71 5.69
CA ALA A 251 -10.61 -18.86 6.58
C ALA A 251 -10.33 -20.17 5.82
N SER A 252 -11.05 -20.41 4.72
CA SER A 252 -10.86 -21.60 3.88
C SER A 252 -9.47 -21.61 3.24
N LEU A 253 -8.98 -20.46 2.80
CA LEU A 253 -7.64 -20.29 2.25
C LEU A 253 -6.56 -20.64 3.27
N ILE A 254 -6.66 -20.10 4.49
CA ILE A 254 -5.75 -20.40 5.60
C ILE A 254 -5.77 -21.90 5.94
N GLU A 255 -6.96 -22.49 6.05
CA GLU A 255 -7.11 -23.91 6.41
C GLU A 255 -6.64 -24.87 5.31
N SER A 256 -6.72 -24.46 4.05
CA SER A 256 -6.26 -25.27 2.92
C SER A 256 -4.75 -25.54 2.96
N GLY A 257 -3.98 -24.61 3.55
CA GLY A 257 -2.52 -24.67 3.57
C GLY A 257 -1.85 -24.50 2.20
N VAL A 258 -2.59 -24.07 1.16
CA VAL A 258 -2.06 -23.87 -0.20
C VAL A 258 -0.87 -22.90 -0.22
N TYR A 259 -0.90 -21.88 0.63
CA TYR A 259 0.19 -20.93 0.85
C TYR A 259 1.03 -21.34 2.06
N GLU A 260 1.94 -22.31 1.87
CA GLU A 260 2.80 -22.85 2.93
C GLU A 260 3.67 -21.77 3.64
N ASN A 261 3.98 -20.70 2.91
CA ASN A 261 4.80 -19.60 3.41
C ASN A 261 3.99 -18.54 4.18
N LEU A 262 2.66 -18.56 4.11
CA LEU A 262 1.81 -17.55 4.72
C LEU A 262 2.04 -17.50 6.24
N LYS A 263 2.37 -16.31 6.74
CA LYS A 263 2.64 -16.04 8.17
C LYS A 263 1.61 -15.10 8.76
N VAL A 264 1.15 -14.10 8.01
CA VAL A 264 0.24 -13.08 8.53
C VAL A 264 -0.73 -12.54 7.49
N ILE A 265 -1.97 -12.28 7.91
CA ILE A 265 -2.95 -11.47 7.17
C ILE A 265 -3.38 -10.32 8.07
N TYR A 266 -3.26 -9.08 7.59
CA TYR A 266 -3.75 -7.90 8.28
C TYR A 266 -5.13 -7.50 7.74
N LEU A 267 -6.09 -7.36 8.65
CA LEU A 267 -7.51 -7.09 8.36
C LEU A 267 -8.12 -5.99 9.25
N ALA A 268 -7.29 -5.33 10.10
CA ALA A 268 -7.76 -4.30 11.02
C ALA A 268 -8.44 -3.12 10.30
N ASP A 269 -7.97 -2.76 9.10
CA ASP A 269 -8.59 -1.70 8.29
C ASP A 269 -9.96 -2.13 7.76
N VAL A 270 -10.10 -3.36 7.26
CA VAL A 270 -11.38 -3.94 6.84
C VAL A 270 -12.41 -3.87 7.97
N GLU A 271 -12.01 -4.23 9.19
CA GLU A 271 -12.85 -4.16 10.37
C GLU A 271 -13.31 -2.73 10.70
N LYS A 272 -12.39 -1.76 10.63
CA LYS A 272 -12.66 -0.34 10.86
C LYS A 272 -13.61 0.21 9.80
N ARG A 273 -13.39 -0.11 8.53
CA ARG A 273 -14.16 0.33 7.37
C ARG A 273 -15.57 -0.24 7.35
N HIS A 274 -15.78 -1.47 7.81
CA HIS A 274 -17.13 -2.01 7.98
C HIS A 274 -17.97 -1.29 9.03
N ALA A 275 -17.33 -0.71 10.04
CA ALA A 275 -18.02 0.07 11.06
C ALA A 275 -18.30 1.52 10.64
N GLN A 276 -17.70 1.98 9.54
CA GLN A 276 -17.76 3.36 9.08
C GLN A 276 -18.44 3.40 7.69
N ASP A 277 -19.61 4.02 7.57
CA ASP A 277 -20.14 4.35 6.24
C ASP A 277 -19.36 5.55 5.68
N ASP A 278 -18.72 5.39 4.53
CA ASP A 278 -17.94 6.45 3.89
C ASP A 278 -18.83 7.69 3.58
N ARG A 279 -20.15 7.51 3.41
CA ARG A 279 -21.11 8.63 3.27
C ARG A 279 -21.37 9.37 4.58
N GLU A 280 -21.22 8.72 5.73
CA GLU A 280 -21.43 9.33 7.04
C GLU A 280 -20.21 10.13 7.50
N ILE A 281 -19.00 9.73 7.09
CA ILE A 281 -17.76 10.50 7.27
C ILE A 281 -17.84 11.84 6.52
N ALA A 282 -18.34 11.84 5.28
CA ALA A 282 -18.54 13.05 4.49
C ALA A 282 -19.62 14.01 5.05
N LEU A 283 -20.48 13.54 5.97
CA LEU A 283 -21.63 14.29 6.51
C LEU A 283 -21.52 14.64 8.00
N GLU A 284 -20.38 14.38 8.65
CA GLU A 284 -20.14 14.63 10.10
C GLU A 284 -21.26 14.11 11.03
N ARG A 285 -21.95 13.01 10.65
CA ARG A 285 -23.05 12.47 11.46
C ARG A 285 -22.54 11.68 12.66
N SER A 286 -23.29 11.70 13.76
CA SER A 286 -22.89 11.02 15.00
C SER A 286 -22.87 9.50 14.81
N ILE A 287 -21.70 8.90 15.00
CA ILE A 287 -21.47 7.46 14.95
C ILE A 287 -22.02 6.84 16.23
N ASP A 288 -23.33 6.54 16.24
CA ASP A 288 -24.01 5.84 17.35
C ASP A 288 -24.29 4.35 17.00
N ALA A 289 -23.67 3.84 15.94
CA ALA A 289 -24.03 2.56 15.31
C ALA A 289 -22.84 1.66 14.93
N GLY A 290 -21.75 1.66 15.72
CA GLY A 290 -20.66 0.70 15.55
C GLY A 290 -21.15 -0.76 15.51
N LEU A 291 -20.29 -1.67 15.03
CA LEU A 291 -20.64 -3.07 14.82
C LEU A 291 -21.13 -3.72 16.13
N LYS A 292 -22.26 -4.43 16.06
CA LYS A 292 -22.88 -5.09 17.23
C LYS A 292 -22.34 -6.49 17.53
N LYS A 293 -21.45 -6.99 16.68
CA LYS A 293 -20.80 -8.30 16.78
C LYS A 293 -19.42 -8.21 16.18
N LEU A 294 -18.49 -9.00 16.71
CA LEU A 294 -17.17 -9.16 16.10
C LEU A 294 -17.33 -9.76 14.70
N ILE A 295 -16.55 -9.26 13.75
CA ILE A 295 -16.44 -9.82 12.40
C ILE A 295 -15.10 -10.54 12.25
N LEU A 296 -14.84 -11.13 11.08
CA LEU A 296 -13.58 -11.80 10.75
C LEU A 296 -13.22 -12.99 11.67
N GLN A 297 -14.21 -13.50 12.40
CA GLN A 297 -14.01 -14.52 13.44
C GLN A 297 -13.64 -15.88 12.84
N LYS A 298 -14.08 -16.18 11.61
CA LYS A 298 -13.70 -17.44 10.95
C LYS A 298 -12.22 -17.42 10.59
N SER A 299 -11.75 -16.31 10.03
CA SER A 299 -10.35 -16.11 9.68
C SER A 299 -9.46 -16.19 10.91
N VAL A 300 -9.84 -15.51 12.01
CA VAL A 300 -9.12 -15.59 13.29
C VAL A 300 -9.05 -17.03 13.81
N ALA A 301 -10.17 -17.76 13.80
CA ALA A 301 -10.20 -19.16 14.25
C ALA A 301 -9.32 -20.07 13.36
N ALA A 302 -9.35 -19.88 12.05
CA ALA A 302 -8.50 -20.59 11.10
C ALA A 302 -7.02 -20.31 11.37
N GLY A 303 -6.64 -19.03 11.54
CA GLY A 303 -5.28 -18.62 11.88
C GLY A 303 -4.77 -19.24 13.18
N CYS A 304 -5.57 -19.21 14.24
CA CYS A 304 -5.25 -19.86 15.52
C CYS A 304 -4.99 -21.36 15.37
N LYS A 305 -5.71 -22.04 14.46
CA LYS A 305 -5.56 -23.48 14.22
C LYS A 305 -4.31 -23.83 13.41
N THR A 306 -3.91 -22.98 12.47
CA THR A 306 -2.81 -23.25 11.53
C THR A 306 -1.50 -22.56 11.90
N GLY A 307 -1.52 -21.60 12.82
CA GLY A 307 -0.36 -20.78 13.20
C GLY A 307 -0.14 -19.56 12.31
N VAL A 308 -1.10 -19.22 11.44
CA VAL A 308 -1.10 -17.97 10.67
C VAL A 308 -1.67 -16.84 11.55
N HIS A 309 -0.94 -15.74 11.67
CA HIS A 309 -1.42 -14.57 12.40
C HIS A 309 -2.51 -13.85 11.60
N VAL A 310 -3.70 -13.66 12.19
CA VAL A 310 -4.79 -12.89 11.56
C VAL A 310 -5.02 -11.63 12.37
N CYS A 311 -4.48 -10.52 11.88
CA CYS A 311 -4.39 -9.27 12.61
C CYS A 311 -5.64 -8.41 12.39
N THR A 312 -6.52 -8.37 13.39
CA THR A 312 -7.68 -7.48 13.46
C THR A 312 -7.43 -6.39 14.51
N LEU A 313 -8.37 -5.46 14.73
CA LEU A 313 -8.27 -4.49 15.83
C LEU A 313 -8.28 -5.16 17.21
N MET A 314 -8.96 -6.31 17.31
CA MET A 314 -9.11 -7.10 18.53
C MET A 314 -8.02 -8.18 18.69
N ASN A 315 -7.44 -8.65 17.58
CA ASN A 315 -6.35 -9.62 17.59
C ASN A 315 -5.13 -9.02 16.91
N ARG A 316 -4.16 -8.52 17.68
CA ARG A 316 -3.08 -7.65 17.15
C ARG A 316 -1.70 -8.29 17.09
N ASP A 317 -1.54 -9.51 17.59
CA ASP A 317 -0.27 -10.20 17.53
C ASP A 317 0.01 -10.69 16.11
N ASP A 318 1.06 -10.13 15.51
CA ASP A 318 1.52 -10.43 14.18
C ASP A 318 2.85 -11.18 14.16
N GLY A 319 3.33 -11.65 15.32
CA GLY A 319 4.63 -12.32 15.43
C GLY A 319 5.83 -11.40 15.17
N GLY A 320 5.64 -10.08 15.15
CA GLY A 320 6.65 -9.07 14.83
C GLY A 320 6.83 -8.83 13.33
N TYR A 321 5.93 -9.34 12.49
CA TYR A 321 6.02 -9.24 11.04
C TYR A 321 5.88 -7.81 10.50
N TRP A 322 5.26 -6.89 11.25
CA TRP A 322 5.11 -5.47 10.90
C TRP A 322 6.45 -4.80 10.58
N ARG A 323 7.56 -5.32 11.13
CA ARG A 323 8.92 -4.80 10.87
C ARG A 323 9.33 -4.92 9.39
N ASN A 324 8.64 -5.75 8.62
CA ASN A 324 8.88 -5.92 7.19
C ASN A 324 8.26 -4.82 6.33
N PHE A 325 7.35 -4.02 6.90
CA PHE A 325 6.73 -2.87 6.24
C PHE A 325 7.67 -1.65 6.31
N PRO A 326 8.02 -1.04 5.17
CA PRO A 326 8.76 0.22 5.16
C PRO A 326 7.90 1.33 5.75
N ALA A 327 8.48 2.10 6.67
CA ALA A 327 7.85 3.29 7.22
C ALA A 327 8.21 4.52 6.39
N LYS A 328 7.28 5.48 6.31
CA LYS A 328 7.58 6.84 5.86
C LYS A 328 8.65 7.44 6.77
N PRO A 329 9.79 7.91 6.24
CA PRO A 329 10.77 8.64 7.01
C PRO A 329 10.15 9.90 7.61
N ASP A 330 10.42 10.15 8.89
CA ASP A 330 9.96 11.33 9.60
C ASP A 330 11.14 12.11 10.18
N ARG A 331 10.84 13.23 10.84
CA ARG A 331 11.83 14.10 11.49
C ARG A 331 12.75 13.38 12.48
N PHE A 332 12.35 12.23 13.03
CA PHE A 332 13.17 11.46 13.98
C PHE A 332 14.22 10.59 13.27
N ASP A 333 14.10 10.35 11.96
CA ASP A 333 15.12 9.63 11.17
C ASP A 333 16.32 10.52 10.80
N LEU A 334 16.19 11.84 11.00
CA LEU A 334 17.25 12.80 10.75
C LEU A 334 18.27 12.82 11.89
N LYS A 335 19.41 12.13 11.68
CA LYS A 335 20.51 12.04 12.65
C LYS A 335 21.04 13.39 13.15
N THR A 336 20.98 14.43 12.32
CA THR A 336 21.43 15.79 12.65
C THR A 336 20.26 16.77 12.85
N GLY A 337 19.03 16.27 12.87
CA GLY A 337 17.82 17.07 13.06
C GLY A 337 17.59 17.44 14.54
N PRO A 338 16.74 18.44 14.81
CA PRO A 338 16.51 18.92 16.17
C PRO A 338 15.58 18.01 17.01
N CYS A 339 15.08 16.91 16.45
CA CYS A 339 13.90 16.20 16.96
C CYS A 339 14.17 15.08 17.97
N GLY A 340 15.43 14.75 18.25
CA GLY A 340 15.79 13.71 19.22
C GLY A 340 15.32 12.31 18.77
N GLU A 341 15.10 11.41 19.73
CA GLU A 341 14.65 10.03 19.47
C GLU A 341 13.12 9.94 19.34
N ARG A 342 12.65 9.05 18.46
CA ARG A 342 11.22 8.74 18.31
C ARG A 342 10.64 8.16 19.61
N PRO A 343 9.45 8.58 20.06
CA PRO A 343 8.83 8.02 21.26
C PRO A 343 8.65 6.49 21.17
N THR A 344 9.02 5.76 22.23
CA THR A 344 8.98 4.28 22.24
C THR A 344 7.56 3.69 22.23
N SER A 345 6.56 4.50 22.61
CA SER A 345 5.14 4.14 22.54
C SER A 345 4.56 4.22 21.14
N TRP A 346 5.28 4.81 20.18
CA TRP A 346 4.78 4.90 18.80
C TRP A 346 4.86 3.54 18.11
N ARG A 347 3.91 3.33 17.19
CA ARG A 347 3.83 2.16 16.30
C ARG A 347 3.66 2.62 14.87
N LEU A 348 4.09 1.77 13.95
CA LEU A 348 3.85 1.97 12.53
C LEU A 348 2.37 1.70 12.25
N ASN A 349 1.67 2.69 11.72
CA ASN A 349 0.33 2.52 11.19
C ASN A 349 0.43 1.90 9.80
N LEU A 350 -0.06 0.66 9.63
CA LEU A 350 0.01 -0.05 8.35
C LEU A 350 -0.95 0.50 7.29
N GLN A 351 -1.92 1.33 7.67
CA GLN A 351 -2.80 2.03 6.72
C GLN A 351 -2.06 3.20 6.05
N THR A 352 -1.32 3.99 6.86
CA THR A 352 -0.71 5.25 6.39
C THR A 352 0.80 5.15 6.16
N GLY A 353 1.46 4.11 6.65
CA GLY A 353 2.91 3.97 6.65
C GLY A 353 3.62 4.89 7.65
N GLU A 354 2.89 5.56 8.54
CA GLU A 354 3.45 6.58 9.44
C GLU A 354 3.61 6.07 10.86
N TRP A 355 4.61 6.60 11.55
CA TRP A 355 4.74 6.41 12.99
C TRP A 355 3.81 7.35 13.74
N GLY A 356 3.09 6.80 14.72
CA GLY A 356 2.22 7.61 15.56
C GLY A 356 1.86 6.93 16.88
N PRO A 357 1.19 7.68 17.77
CA PRO A 357 0.57 7.07 18.93
C PRO A 357 -0.46 6.03 18.48
N ASP A 358 -0.49 4.91 19.19
CA ASP A 358 -1.40 3.81 18.94
C ASP A 358 -2.37 3.69 20.12
N CYS A 359 -3.67 3.59 19.83
CA CYS A 359 -4.68 3.48 20.89
C CYS A 359 -4.63 2.12 21.63
N GLU A 360 -3.83 1.18 21.12
CA GLU A 360 -3.68 -0.20 21.64
C GLU A 360 -5.04 -0.92 21.78
N GLY A 361 -6.08 -0.45 21.09
CA GLY A 361 -7.44 -0.98 21.14
C GLY A 361 -8.14 -0.80 22.49
N CYS A 362 -7.85 0.27 23.26
CA CYS A 362 -8.22 0.40 24.68
C CYS A 362 -9.71 0.19 25.03
N GLY A 363 -10.63 0.31 24.06
CA GLY A 363 -12.06 0.10 24.27
C GLY A 363 -12.78 1.25 24.98
N GLU A 364 -12.07 2.38 25.16
CA GLU A 364 -12.58 3.57 25.86
C GLU A 364 -12.39 4.85 25.05
N CYS A 365 -11.46 4.88 24.09
CA CYS A 365 -11.25 6.03 23.23
C CYS A 365 -12.29 6.11 22.12
N LYS A 366 -12.43 7.30 21.53
CA LYS A 366 -13.33 7.56 20.40
C LYS A 366 -13.07 6.59 19.25
N ASP A 367 -11.81 6.34 18.89
CA ASP A 367 -11.45 5.48 17.77
C ASP A 367 -11.90 4.03 17.96
N CYS A 368 -11.82 3.51 19.19
CA CYS A 368 -12.34 2.19 19.53
C CYS A 368 -13.88 2.15 19.50
N LEU A 369 -14.51 3.14 20.13
CA LEU A 369 -15.97 3.17 20.31
C LEU A 369 -16.74 3.43 19.01
N VAL A 370 -16.08 4.02 18.01
CA VAL A 370 -16.58 4.14 16.64
C VAL A 370 -16.72 2.77 15.98
N VAL A 371 -15.86 1.80 16.29
CA VAL A 371 -15.89 0.48 15.66
C VAL A 371 -16.77 -0.49 16.43
N TYR A 372 -16.56 -0.62 17.74
CA TYR A 372 -17.34 -1.53 18.61
C TYR A 372 -17.74 -0.84 19.92
N PRO A 373 -18.91 -1.20 20.49
CA PRO A 373 -19.25 -0.81 21.85
C PRO A 373 -18.24 -1.35 22.88
N ALA A 374 -18.09 -0.64 24.00
CA ALA A 374 -17.11 -0.94 25.05
C ALA A 374 -17.21 -2.38 25.57
N GLU A 375 -18.42 -2.95 25.62
CA GLU A 375 -18.67 -4.32 26.07
C GLU A 375 -18.00 -5.36 25.17
N LEU A 376 -17.97 -5.13 23.86
CA LEU A 376 -17.29 -6.04 22.92
C LEU A 376 -15.78 -5.93 23.01
N TRP A 377 -15.23 -4.72 23.22
CA TRP A 377 -13.81 -4.55 23.48
C TRP A 377 -13.36 -5.28 24.75
N LYS A 378 -14.20 -5.31 25.78
CA LYS A 378 -13.92 -6.02 27.03
C LYS A 378 -14.00 -7.54 26.88
N SER A 379 -14.91 -8.06 26.06
CA SER A 379 -15.10 -9.50 25.90
C SER A 379 -14.13 -10.13 24.90
N GLY A 380 -13.78 -9.44 23.81
CA GLY A 380 -12.93 -9.98 22.75
C GLY A 380 -11.42 -9.95 23.03
N ARG A 381 -10.98 -9.38 24.17
CA ARG A 381 -9.57 -9.34 24.61
C ARG A 381 -9.15 -10.56 25.46
N SER A 382 -10.00 -11.59 25.57
CA SER A 382 -9.81 -12.72 26.49
C SER A 382 -9.01 -13.88 25.93
#